data_AF-A0A1D9GTX9-F1
#
_entry.id   AF-A0A1D9GTX9-F1
#
_cell.length_a   1.000
_cell.length_b   1.000
_cell.length_c   1.000
_cell.angle_alpha   90.00
_cell.angle_beta   90.00
_cell.angle_gamma   90.00
#
_symmetry.space_group_name_H-M   'P 1'
#
loop_
_entity.id
_entity.type
_entity.pdbx_description
1 polymer ?
#
loop_
_entity_poly.entity_id
_entity_poly.type
_entity_poly.pdbx_seq_one_letter_code
_entity_poly.pdbx_strand_id
1 'polypeptide(L)'
;MVTTIEALFPGHQHDADTVVSALNHQQIVVALSALVAPQRVAILHMLYPRSDARTHRSLDALVNVLHGHGLHQVATLIEQEAHYLVFRDPVKAWKAFQEIRHDSLAIGVHLYYKGHSGEAAERELDADAHHKA
;
A
#
# COMPACT_ATOMS: atom_id res chain seq x y z
N MET A 1 12.68 -7.24 22.38
CA MET A 1 12.30 -7.23 20.96
C MET A 1 11.41 -8.43 20.75
N VAL A 2 10.11 -8.23 20.48
CA VAL A 2 9.24 -9.34 20.07
C VAL A 2 9.56 -9.66 18.62
N THR A 3 9.86 -10.92 18.36
CA THR A 3 10.33 -11.46 17.08
C THR A 3 9.25 -11.33 16.01
N THR A 4 9.63 -10.73 14.88
CA THR A 4 8.85 -10.29 13.71
C THR A 4 7.83 -11.28 13.12
N ILE A 5 7.92 -12.58 13.45
CA ILE A 5 7.12 -13.63 12.81
C ILE A 5 5.77 -13.86 13.49
N GLU A 6 5.66 -13.66 14.82
CA GLU A 6 4.40 -13.88 15.56
C GLU A 6 3.30 -12.92 15.10
N ALA A 7 3.70 -11.71 14.64
CA ALA A 7 2.81 -10.72 14.05
C ALA A 7 2.14 -11.19 12.75
N LEU A 8 2.68 -12.21 12.06
CA LEU A 8 2.08 -12.80 10.86
C LEU A 8 0.92 -13.76 11.16
N PHE A 9 0.74 -14.17 12.42
CA PHE A 9 -0.26 -15.18 12.83
C PHE A 9 -1.32 -14.69 13.84
N PRO A 10 -1.85 -13.44 13.78
CA PRO A 10 -2.78 -12.95 14.77
C PRO A 10 -4.09 -13.77 14.72
N GLY A 11 -4.45 -14.41 15.84
CA GLY A 11 -5.73 -15.12 15.98
C GLY A 11 -5.74 -16.59 15.59
N HIS A 12 -4.61 -17.21 15.24
CA HIS A 12 -4.56 -18.68 15.17
C HIS A 12 -4.52 -19.19 16.62
N GLN A 13 -5.67 -19.65 17.14
CA GLN A 13 -5.65 -20.63 18.23
C GLN A 13 -4.81 -21.79 17.71
N HIS A 14 -3.57 -21.87 18.19
CA HIS A 14 -2.66 -22.97 17.91
C HIS A 14 -3.36 -24.23 18.41
N ASP A 15 -3.99 -24.96 17.50
CA ASP A 15 -4.25 -26.36 17.75
C ASP A 15 -2.86 -27.03 17.77
N ALA A 16 -2.54 -27.72 18.86
CA ALA A 16 -1.18 -28.16 19.16
C ALA A 16 -0.58 -29.09 18.08
N ASP A 17 -1.43 -29.65 17.22
CA ASP A 17 -1.06 -30.51 16.09
C ASP A 17 -0.89 -29.78 14.74
N THR A 18 -1.15 -28.46 14.65
CA THR A 18 -1.01 -27.72 13.39
C THR A 18 0.43 -27.25 13.18
N VAL A 19 1.20 -28.00 12.39
CA VAL A 19 2.63 -27.70 12.10
C VAL A 19 2.81 -26.75 10.90
N VAL A 20 1.80 -26.58 10.05
CA VAL A 20 1.86 -25.73 8.85
C VAL A 20 0.59 -24.89 8.73
N SER A 21 0.72 -23.62 8.35
CA SER A 21 -0.40 -22.73 8.04
C SER A 21 -0.16 -22.02 6.71
N ALA A 22 -1.22 -21.86 5.91
CA ALA A 22 -1.16 -21.10 4.67
C ALA A 22 -1.26 -19.60 4.96
N LEU A 23 -0.35 -18.82 4.37
CA LEU A 23 -0.39 -17.35 4.40
C LEU A 23 -0.49 -16.81 2.99
N ASN A 24 -1.35 -15.81 2.79
CA ASN A 24 -1.44 -15.06 1.55
C ASN A 24 -0.70 -13.72 1.65
N HIS A 25 -0.43 -13.09 0.50
CA HIS A 25 0.32 -11.83 0.43
C HIS A 25 -0.35 -10.70 1.25
N GLN A 26 -1.68 -10.63 1.26
CA GLN A 26 -2.42 -9.62 2.00
C GLN A 26 -2.18 -9.74 3.50
N GLN A 27 -2.21 -10.97 4.05
CA GLN A 27 -1.93 -11.23 5.47
C GLN A 27 -0.52 -10.79 5.85
N ILE A 28 0.47 -11.05 4.99
CA ILE A 28 1.86 -10.65 5.21
C ILE A 28 1.99 -9.13 5.28
N VAL A 29 1.41 -8.41 4.33
CA VAL A 29 1.53 -6.95 4.26
C VAL A 29 0.73 -6.25 5.36
N VAL A 30 -0.45 -6.77 5.70
CA VAL A 30 -1.24 -6.30 6.85
C VAL A 30 -0.43 -6.44 8.14
N ALA A 31 0.12 -7.62 8.41
CA ALA A 31 0.94 -7.86 9.59
C ALA A 31 2.20 -6.98 9.63
N LEU A 32 2.88 -6.81 8.50
CA LEU A 32 4.00 -5.89 8.37
C LEU A 32 3.58 -4.45 8.71
N SER A 33 2.46 -3.97 8.16
CA SER A 33 1.94 -2.63 8.43
C SER A 33 1.56 -2.42 9.90
N ALA A 34 1.10 -3.47 10.59
CA ALA A 34 0.84 -3.45 12.03
C ALA A 34 2.14 -3.32 12.82
N LEU A 35 3.18 -4.07 12.44
CA LEU A 35 4.48 -4.06 13.10
C LEU A 35 5.15 -2.67 13.02
N VAL A 36 4.97 -1.97 11.91
CA VAL A 36 5.51 -0.60 11.72
C VAL A 36 4.49 0.50 12.01
N ALA A 37 3.34 0.19 12.61
CA ALA A 37 2.29 1.15 12.92
C ALA A 37 2.78 2.40 13.71
N PRO A 38 3.70 2.29 14.69
CA PRO A 38 4.22 3.46 15.41
C PRO A 38 4.99 4.45 14.51
N GLN A 39 5.52 3.96 13.38
CA GLN A 39 6.29 4.76 12.42
C GLN A 39 5.40 5.45 11.39
N ARG A 40 4.07 5.24 11.44
CA ARG A 40 3.09 5.82 10.50
C ARG A 40 3.47 5.55 9.04
N VAL A 41 3.89 4.31 8.77
CA VAL A 41 4.27 3.86 7.44
C VAL A 41 3.06 3.33 6.69
N ALA A 42 2.80 3.86 5.50
CA ALA A 42 1.78 3.37 4.58
C ALA A 42 2.42 2.56 3.46
N ILE A 43 1.74 1.48 3.08
CA ILE A 43 2.17 0.59 2.00
C ILE A 43 1.08 0.58 0.94
N LEU A 44 1.43 0.98 -0.28
CA LEU A 44 0.57 0.86 -1.46
C LEU A 44 1.02 -0.35 -2.26
N HIS A 45 0.08 -1.24 -2.58
CA HIS A 45 0.28 -2.37 -3.47
C HIS A 45 -0.35 -2.04 -4.83
N MET A 46 0.48 -1.98 -5.85
CA MET A 46 0.12 -1.58 -7.22
C MET A 46 -0.25 -2.82 -8.04
N LEU A 47 -1.36 -2.74 -8.76
CA LEU A 47 -1.88 -3.79 -9.64
C LEU A 47 -1.83 -3.29 -11.08
N TYR A 48 -0.80 -3.71 -11.82
CA TYR A 48 -0.62 -3.38 -13.22
C TYR A 48 -1.46 -4.33 -14.11
N PRO A 49 -2.26 -3.83 -15.05
CA PRO A 49 -2.98 -4.69 -15.99
C PRO A 49 -2.01 -5.43 -16.89
N ARG A 50 -2.38 -6.64 -17.32
CA ARG A 50 -1.57 -7.39 -18.29
C ARG A 50 -1.59 -6.66 -19.64
N SER A 51 -0.43 -6.14 -20.00
CA SER A 51 0.01 -5.44 -21.21
C SER A 51 -0.95 -5.47 -22.41
N ASP A 52 -1.67 -4.37 -22.61
CA ASP A 52 -2.12 -3.92 -23.93
C ASP A 52 -1.68 -2.44 -24.12
N ALA A 53 -1.57 -1.98 -25.36
CA ALA A 53 -1.11 -0.63 -25.72
C ALA A 53 -2.00 0.49 -25.15
N ARG A 54 -3.27 0.19 -24.85
CA ARG A 54 -4.17 1.12 -24.14
C ARG A 54 -3.74 1.34 -22.69
N THR A 55 -3.29 0.28 -22.02
CA THR A 55 -2.79 0.35 -20.64
C THR A 55 -1.54 1.19 -20.51
N HIS A 56 -0.63 1.10 -21.48
CA HIS A 56 0.59 1.91 -21.49
C HIS A 56 0.29 3.42 -21.59
N ARG A 57 -0.65 3.82 -22.46
CA ARG A 57 -1.05 5.24 -22.56
C ARG A 57 -1.71 5.77 -21.28
N SER A 58 -2.49 4.94 -20.59
CA SER A 58 -3.08 5.31 -19.30
C SER A 58 -2.03 5.39 -18.20
N LEU A 59 -1.02 4.52 -18.22
CA LEU A 59 0.11 4.58 -17.29
C LEU A 59 0.96 5.85 -17.52
N ASP A 60 1.26 6.19 -18.77
CA ASP A 60 1.99 7.42 -19.13
C ASP A 60 1.23 8.68 -18.68
N ALA A 61 -0.10 8.69 -18.84
CA ALA A 61 -0.94 9.79 -18.38
C ALA A 61 -0.85 9.96 -16.85
N LEU A 62 -0.95 8.85 -16.10
CA LEU A 62 -0.79 8.86 -14.65
C LEU A 62 0.59 9.37 -14.23
N VAL A 63 1.67 8.87 -14.86
CA VAL A 63 3.04 9.33 -14.61
C VAL A 63 3.16 10.84 -14.79
N ASN A 64 2.56 11.38 -15.86
CA ASN A 64 2.55 12.82 -16.12
C ASN A 64 1.76 13.62 -15.05
N VAL A 65 0.59 13.13 -14.63
CA VAL A 65 -0.20 13.75 -13.55
C VAL A 65 0.60 13.79 -12.24
N LEU A 66 1.21 12.66 -11.88
CA LEU A 66 2.03 12.55 -10.67
C LEU A 66 3.23 13.50 -10.71
N HIS A 67 3.89 13.65 -11.86
CA HIS A 67 4.93 14.66 -12.05
C HIS A 67 4.39 16.08 -11.89
N GLY A 68 3.24 16.40 -12.48
CA GLY A 68 2.59 17.71 -12.35
C GLY A 68 2.21 18.06 -10.91
N HIS A 69 1.89 17.05 -10.10
CA HIS A 69 1.55 17.23 -8.68
C HIS A 69 2.76 17.15 -7.73
N GLY A 70 3.99 17.13 -8.26
CA GLY A 70 5.23 17.13 -7.48
C GLY A 70 5.62 15.76 -6.89
N LEU A 71 4.95 14.67 -7.32
CA LEU A 71 5.18 13.31 -6.85
C LEU A 71 6.22 12.58 -7.73
N HIS A 72 7.32 13.24 -8.06
CA HIS A 72 8.29 12.73 -9.04
C HIS A 72 8.85 11.33 -8.70
N GLN A 73 9.15 11.07 -7.42
CA GLN A 73 9.65 9.75 -7.00
C GLN A 73 8.59 8.66 -7.15
N VAL A 74 7.32 8.97 -6.90
CA VAL A 74 6.20 8.04 -7.08
C VAL A 74 6.05 7.73 -8.57
N ALA A 75 6.06 8.77 -9.42
CA ALA A 75 5.97 8.64 -10.86
C ALA A 75 7.07 7.72 -11.42
N THR A 76 8.34 7.95 -11.03
CA THR A 76 9.46 7.10 -11.46
C THR A 76 9.32 5.65 -11.02
N LEU A 77 8.87 5.39 -9.78
CA LEU A 77 8.67 4.01 -9.32
C LEU A 77 7.50 3.34 -10.04
N ILE A 78 6.46 4.09 -10.39
CA ILE A 78 5.31 3.57 -11.15
C ILE A 78 5.70 3.26 -12.60
N GLU A 79 6.52 4.10 -13.23
CA GLU A 79 7.11 3.86 -14.56
C GLU A 79 7.98 2.60 -14.57
N GLN A 80 8.65 2.30 -13.46
CA GLN A 80 9.42 1.07 -13.26
C GLN A 80 8.56 -0.14 -12.86
N GLU A 81 7.24 0.00 -12.87
CA GLU A 81 6.28 -1.04 -12.48
C GLU A 81 6.51 -1.58 -11.06
N ALA A 82 6.89 -0.72 -10.11
CA ALA A 82 7.07 -1.10 -8.72
C ALA A 82 5.74 -1.57 -8.09
N HIS A 83 5.67 -2.85 -7.75
CA HIS A 83 4.47 -3.45 -7.15
C HIS A 83 4.17 -2.93 -5.73
N TYR A 84 5.19 -2.46 -4.99
CA TYR A 84 5.00 -1.93 -3.65
C TYR A 84 5.68 -0.58 -3.49
N LEU A 85 4.92 0.39 -3.00
CA LEU A 85 5.43 1.70 -2.60
C LEU A 85 5.27 1.87 -1.10
N VAL A 86 6.35 2.26 -0.42
CA VAL A 86 6.37 2.43 1.04
C VAL A 86 6.59 3.91 1.36
N PHE A 87 5.63 4.50 2.06
CA PHE A 87 5.64 5.90 2.44
C PHE A 87 5.84 6.03 3.94
N ARG A 88 6.83 6.84 4.34
CA ARG A 88 7.06 7.20 5.76
C ARG A 88 6.36 8.51 6.16
N ASP A 89 5.65 9.13 5.22
CA ASP A 89 4.94 10.39 5.37
C ASP A 89 3.47 10.16 5.01
N PRO A 90 2.55 10.14 6.00
CA PRO A 90 1.12 9.94 5.79
C PRO A 90 0.50 10.92 4.79
N VAL A 91 0.97 12.17 4.78
CA VAL A 91 0.44 13.21 3.88
C VAL A 91 0.77 12.88 2.44
N LYS A 92 2.02 12.50 2.17
CA LYS A 92 2.46 12.10 0.82
C LYS A 92 1.82 10.79 0.39
N ALA A 93 1.67 9.84 1.31
CA ALA A 93 0.98 8.58 1.06
C ALA A 93 -0.47 8.81 0.65
N TRP A 94 -1.20 9.64 1.42
CA TRP A 94 -2.58 9.99 1.15
C TRP A 94 -2.73 10.67 -0.21
N LYS A 95 -1.89 11.67 -0.50
CA LYS A 95 -1.90 12.35 -1.80
C LYS A 95 -1.67 11.35 -2.93
N ALA A 96 -0.59 10.57 -2.88
CA ALA A 96 -0.29 9.59 -3.94
C ALA A 96 -1.43 8.58 -4.13
N PHE A 97 -1.99 8.04 -3.04
CA PHE A 97 -3.11 7.10 -3.09
C PHE A 97 -4.34 7.70 -3.78
N GLN A 98 -4.71 8.95 -3.46
CA GLN A 98 -5.85 9.61 -4.08
C GLN A 98 -5.62 9.88 -5.57
N GLU A 99 -4.43 10.31 -5.98
CA GLU A 99 -4.09 10.52 -7.39
C GLU A 99 -4.19 9.22 -8.20
N ILE A 100 -3.62 8.13 -7.69
CA ILE A 100 -3.65 6.82 -8.34
C ILE A 100 -5.08 6.29 -8.42
N ARG A 101 -5.87 6.41 -7.35
CA ARG A 101 -7.26 5.96 -7.31
C ARG A 101 -8.16 6.78 -8.23
N HIS A 102 -7.89 8.07 -8.40
CA HIS A 102 -8.68 8.92 -9.29
C HIS A 102 -8.49 8.52 -10.76
N ASP A 103 -7.28 8.08 -11.14
CA ASP A 103 -6.94 7.62 -12.49
C ASP A 103 -7.05 6.08 -12.66
N SER A 104 -7.99 5.46 -11.95
CA SER A 104 -8.22 4.00 -11.79
C SER A 104 -8.31 3.18 -13.09
N LEU A 105 -8.42 3.84 -14.25
CA LEU A 105 -8.36 3.16 -15.55
C LEU A 105 -6.95 2.64 -15.90
N ALA A 106 -5.90 3.21 -15.29
CA ALA A 106 -4.51 2.86 -15.58
C ALA A 106 -4.03 1.64 -14.78
N ILE A 107 -4.21 1.67 -13.45
CA ILE A 107 -3.71 0.67 -12.50
C ILE A 107 -4.61 0.60 -11.26
N GLY A 108 -4.69 -0.59 -10.64
CA GLY A 108 -5.33 -0.75 -9.34
C GLY A 108 -4.35 -0.44 -8.20
N VAL A 109 -4.86 -0.02 -7.04
CA VAL A 109 -4.04 0.19 -5.83
C VAL A 109 -4.75 -0.30 -4.58
N HIS A 110 -4.06 -1.08 -3.75
CA HIS A 110 -4.52 -1.47 -2.41
C HIS A 110 -3.69 -0.76 -1.34
N LEU A 111 -4.36 -0.16 -0.37
CA LEU A 111 -3.71 0.49 0.77
C LEU A 111 -3.65 -0.45 1.98
N TYR A 112 -2.48 -0.49 2.61
CA TYR A 112 -2.24 -1.09 3.92
C TYR A 112 -1.66 -0.05 4.87
N TYR A 113 -2.27 0.08 6.05
CA TYR A 113 -1.86 1.05 7.05
C TYR A 113 -2.18 0.55 8.45
N LYS A 114 -1.19 0.57 9.35
CA LYS A 114 -1.34 0.24 10.79
C LYS A 114 -2.05 -1.08 11.10
N GLY A 115 -1.94 -2.09 10.24
CA GLY A 115 -2.63 -3.38 10.42
C GLY A 115 -4.01 -3.46 9.80
N HIS A 116 -4.40 -2.44 9.03
CA HIS A 116 -5.65 -2.39 8.31
C HIS A 116 -5.42 -2.44 6.80
N SER A 117 -6.47 -2.81 6.06
CA SER A 117 -6.55 -2.71 4.60
C SER A 117 -7.91 -2.14 4.17
N GLY A 118 -8.00 -1.60 2.95
CA GLY A 118 -9.25 -1.06 2.41
C GLY A 118 -9.75 0.17 3.19
N GLU A 119 -11.07 0.32 3.33
CA GLU A 119 -11.69 1.51 3.94
C GLU A 119 -11.21 1.81 5.38
N ALA A 120 -10.85 0.79 6.16
CA ALA A 120 -10.30 0.99 7.49
C ALA A 120 -8.91 1.64 7.43
N ALA A 121 -8.04 1.17 6.53
CA ALA A 121 -6.73 1.77 6.32
C ALA A 121 -6.84 3.19 5.75
N GLU A 122 -7.80 3.42 4.84
CA GLU A 122 -8.05 4.74 4.26
C GLU A 122 -8.44 5.76 5.34
N ARG A 123 -9.39 5.42 6.21
CA ARG A 123 -9.83 6.32 7.29
C ARG A 123 -8.70 6.65 8.27
N GLU A 124 -7.87 5.68 8.63
CA GLU A 124 -6.75 5.95 9.53
C GLU A 124 -5.65 6.78 8.86
N LEU A 125 -5.36 6.51 7.58
CA LEU A 125 -4.38 7.29 6.84
C LEU A 125 -4.86 8.73 6.64
N ASP A 126 -6.14 8.92 6.31
CA ASP A 126 -6.78 10.23 6.17
C ASP A 126 -6.68 11.04 7.47
N ALA A 127 -6.99 10.40 8.60
CA ALA A 127 -6.88 11.02 9.91
C ALA A 127 -5.45 11.49 10.19
N ASP A 128 -4.45 10.64 9.96
CA ASP A 128 -3.05 10.99 10.19
C ASP A 128 -2.49 12.02 9.18
N ALA A 129 -3.01 12.04 7.96
CA ALA A 129 -2.62 13.01 6.92
C ALA A 129 -3.19 14.41 7.18
N HIS A 130 -4.37 14.51 7.79
CA HIS A 130 -5.04 15.78 8.08
C HIS A 130 -4.92 16.24 9.52
N HIS A 131 -4.34 15.43 10.40
CA HIS A 131 -4.02 15.88 11.75
C HIS A 131 -2.89 16.90 11.67
N LYS A 132 -3.25 18.19 11.79
CA LYS A 132 -2.28 19.26 12.01
C LYS A 132 -1.47 18.91 13.26
N ALA A 133 -0.15 18.77 13.09
CA ALA A 133 0.79 18.83 14.19
C ALA A 133 0.65 20.17 14.94
#